data_AF-A0A260BIT7-F1
#
_entry.id   AF-A0A260BIT7-F1
#
_cell.length_a   1.000
_cell.length_b   1.000
_cell.length_c   1.000
_cell.angle_alpha   90.00
_cell.angle_beta   90.00
_cell.angle_gamma   90.00
#
_symmetry.space_group_name_H-M   'P 1'
#
loop_
_entity.id
_entity.type
_entity.pdbx_description
1 polymer ?
#
loop_
_entity_poly.entity_id
_entity_poly.type
_entity_poly.pdbx_seq_one_letter_code
_entity_poly.pdbx_strand_id
1 'polypeptide(L)'
;MAETRLGAALTDAHRIAQVQLSGEAVAASRLLFSTLDPSDVPGTKAEWSALQMTLMKYYDEKSAGLAAAYLSEYRSAELGTSVGPVAGVDEFDAERVARSMDAMGPGKLVQYSGPDVDRMGVRSAALVSDRAFPRLAGAVRRHVLGGGRRTLAESARRDKRAGGWRRVSDGKPCAFCAMLVTRGPVYFSEETALGMRKYHDDCGCGAEIVYGTWTPTKLEQQFIDAYDDAADAASAGEGIRVAPTASDPRDTVLHRMRRNDAELFSDSVIPKPEPSIVAARTLTEDEGRALGKRVWFDFADNVEPVDAQMVRIYTGNSYGAINGALREGDFAYLSPNQRESIDALDRVIDAAPRVPEKITVSRAVGADVFGLNKDSDLSTVLGVPFRDDAFVSTALQSKLTYLERNEVELRLDVPAGTQGLYVSAHERGDKSLAVFGPEENELILGRGIEYEFDDAFVEDGKRVLVGRILRQNGVTRG
;
A
#
# COMPACT_ATOMS: atom_id res chain seq x y z
N MET A 1 3.68 9.00 -25.75
CA MET A 1 5.07 9.07 -25.32
C MET A 1 5.64 10.27 -26.02
N ALA A 2 6.42 11.05 -25.30
CA ALA A 2 7.24 12.10 -25.91
C ALA A 2 8.09 11.50 -27.03
N GLU A 3 8.19 12.20 -28.15
CA GLU A 3 9.03 11.81 -29.28
C GLU A 3 10.51 12.09 -28.96
N THR A 4 10.79 13.10 -28.13
CA THR A 4 12.14 13.44 -27.72
C THR A 4 12.51 12.85 -26.37
N ARG A 5 13.80 12.50 -26.20
CA ARG A 5 14.34 12.07 -24.89
C ARG A 5 14.15 13.12 -23.80
N LEU A 6 14.27 14.40 -24.16
CA LEU A 6 14.06 15.50 -23.22
C LEU A 6 12.59 15.60 -22.82
N GLY A 7 11.65 15.53 -23.77
CA GLY A 7 10.23 15.49 -23.49
C GLY A 7 9.85 14.31 -22.57
N ALA A 8 10.44 13.12 -22.79
CA ALA A 8 10.19 11.96 -21.93
C ALA A 8 10.68 12.18 -20.49
N ALA A 9 11.86 12.78 -20.33
CA ALA A 9 12.40 13.14 -19.01
C ALA A 9 11.55 14.22 -18.32
N LEU A 10 11.06 15.22 -19.06
CA LEU A 10 10.16 16.26 -18.55
C LEU A 10 8.82 15.67 -18.10
N THR A 11 8.26 14.74 -18.87
CA THR A 11 7.02 14.03 -18.48
C THR A 11 7.20 13.28 -17.16
N ASP A 12 8.32 12.55 -17.01
CA ASP A 12 8.58 11.80 -15.79
C ASP A 12 8.85 12.71 -14.58
N ALA A 13 9.62 13.78 -14.77
CA ALA A 13 9.84 14.80 -13.74
C ALA A 13 8.53 15.46 -13.29
N HIS A 14 7.66 15.83 -14.24
CA HIS A 14 6.33 16.36 -13.94
C HIS A 14 5.47 15.34 -13.18
N ARG A 15 5.49 14.06 -13.58
CA ARG A 15 4.77 12.98 -12.88
C ARG A 15 5.23 12.86 -11.43
N ILE A 16 6.55 12.84 -11.19
CA ILE A 16 7.13 12.79 -9.84
C ILE A 16 6.70 14.00 -9.01
N ALA A 17 6.78 15.22 -9.58
CA ALA A 17 6.38 16.45 -8.90
C ALA A 17 4.89 16.45 -8.52
N GLN A 18 4.00 15.96 -9.39
CA GLN A 18 2.57 15.82 -9.09
C GLN A 18 2.32 14.84 -7.94
N VAL A 19 3.00 13.69 -7.92
CA VAL A 19 2.88 12.70 -6.83
C VAL A 19 3.39 13.27 -5.51
N GLN A 20 4.55 13.94 -5.51
CA GLN A 20 5.11 14.61 -4.32
C GLN A 20 4.15 15.67 -3.77
N LEU A 21 3.61 16.54 -4.63
CA LEU A 21 2.61 17.54 -4.24
C LEU A 21 1.37 16.92 -3.62
N SER A 22 0.90 15.79 -4.16
CA SER A 22 -0.23 15.07 -3.58
C SER A 22 0.08 14.46 -2.21
N GLY A 23 1.33 14.04 -1.97
CA GLY A 23 1.82 13.57 -0.68
C GLY A 23 1.86 14.69 0.36
N GLU A 24 2.38 15.86 -0.02
CA GLU A 24 2.36 17.07 0.83
C GLU A 24 0.92 17.45 1.22
N ALA A 25 0.00 17.42 0.27
CA ALA A 25 -1.41 17.71 0.52
C ALA A 25 -2.05 16.71 1.50
N VAL A 26 -1.78 15.41 1.33
CA VAL A 26 -2.25 14.38 2.25
C VAL A 26 -1.68 14.59 3.66
N ALA A 27 -0.39 14.93 3.80
CA ALA A 27 0.22 15.22 5.10
C ALA A 27 -0.40 16.46 5.76
N ALA A 28 -0.62 17.54 5.02
CA ALA A 28 -1.31 18.73 5.52
C ALA A 28 -2.75 18.41 5.95
N SER A 29 -3.48 17.65 5.14
CA SER A 29 -4.82 17.19 5.48
C SER A 29 -4.84 16.23 6.67
N ARG A 30 -3.79 15.44 6.92
CA ARG A 30 -3.66 14.59 8.13
C ARG A 30 -3.59 15.43 9.40
N LEU A 31 -2.77 16.47 9.39
CA LEU A 31 -2.66 17.40 10.52
C LEU A 31 -4.00 18.08 10.77
N LEU A 32 -4.67 18.55 9.72
CA LEU A 32 -5.99 19.16 9.87
C LEU A 32 -7.06 18.15 10.31
N PHE A 33 -7.02 16.91 9.82
CA PHE A 33 -7.95 15.85 10.22
C PHE A 33 -7.91 15.56 11.73
N SER A 34 -6.77 15.79 12.39
CA SER A 34 -6.65 15.65 13.84
C SER A 34 -7.49 16.66 14.64
N THR A 35 -7.93 17.76 14.02
CA THR A 35 -8.79 18.76 14.65
C THR A 35 -10.28 18.44 14.52
N LEU A 36 -10.63 17.41 13.75
CA LEU A 36 -12.01 16.94 13.62
C LEU A 36 -12.28 15.92 14.74
N ASP A 37 -13.00 16.35 15.77
CA ASP A 37 -13.25 15.52 16.95
C ASP A 37 -14.25 14.39 16.63
N PRO A 38 -13.85 13.11 16.74
CA PRO A 38 -14.75 11.98 16.49
C PRO A 38 -15.94 11.91 17.45
N SER A 39 -15.81 12.48 18.66
CA SER A 39 -16.87 12.55 19.68
C SER A 39 -17.77 13.78 19.52
N ASP A 40 -17.33 14.81 18.80
CA ASP A 40 -18.12 16.01 18.48
C ASP A 40 -17.91 16.46 17.02
N VAL A 41 -18.28 15.58 16.10
CA VAL A 41 -18.23 15.90 14.66
C VAL A 41 -19.12 17.10 14.33
N PRO A 42 -20.37 17.24 14.84
CA PRO A 42 -21.19 18.41 14.55
C PRO A 42 -20.56 19.74 14.97
N GLY A 43 -19.90 19.79 16.13
CA GLY A 43 -19.24 21.00 16.64
C GLY A 43 -17.94 21.36 15.91
N THR A 44 -17.18 20.37 15.45
CA THR A 44 -15.85 20.61 14.83
C THR A 44 -15.86 20.62 13.29
N LYS A 45 -16.91 20.09 12.66
CA LYS A 45 -17.00 19.94 11.19
C LYS A 45 -16.88 21.25 10.41
N ALA A 46 -17.50 22.34 10.88
CA ALA A 46 -17.62 23.57 10.10
C ALA A 46 -16.25 24.25 9.89
N GLU A 47 -15.48 24.39 10.96
CA GLU A 47 -14.12 24.96 10.92
C GLU A 47 -13.18 24.06 10.11
N TRP A 48 -13.21 22.75 10.38
CA TRP A 48 -12.41 21.78 9.64
C TRP A 48 -12.69 21.83 8.13
N SER A 49 -13.96 21.87 7.72
CA SER A 49 -14.35 21.90 6.31
C SER A 49 -13.87 23.17 5.60
N ALA A 50 -13.94 24.33 6.27
CA ALA A 50 -13.45 25.58 5.71
C ALA A 50 -11.94 25.52 5.44
N LEU A 51 -11.15 25.07 6.42
CA LEU A 51 -9.71 24.92 6.30
C LEU A 51 -9.32 23.87 5.25
N GLN A 52 -10.03 22.75 5.21
CA GLN A 52 -9.78 21.68 4.24
C GLN A 52 -10.05 22.18 2.82
N MET A 53 -11.11 22.97 2.61
CA MET A 53 -11.39 23.57 1.30
C MET A 53 -10.32 24.58 0.87
N THR A 54 -9.75 25.35 1.81
CA THR A 54 -8.60 26.22 1.53
C THR A 54 -7.38 25.42 1.09
N LEU A 55 -7.05 24.32 1.79
CA LEU A 55 -5.96 23.42 1.39
C LEU A 55 -6.21 22.83 0.00
N MET A 56 -7.42 22.33 -0.26
CA MET A 56 -7.76 21.72 -1.54
C MET A 56 -7.62 22.69 -2.71
N LYS A 57 -8.09 23.93 -2.55
CA LYS A 57 -7.94 24.96 -3.58
C LYS A 57 -6.47 25.28 -3.84
N TYR A 58 -5.69 25.50 -2.77
CA TYR A 58 -4.26 25.81 -2.87
C TYR A 58 -3.46 24.72 -3.61
N TYR A 59 -3.69 23.44 -3.26
CA TYR A 59 -2.97 22.33 -3.88
C TYR A 59 -3.45 22.03 -5.30
N ASP A 60 -4.73 22.22 -5.62
CA ASP A 60 -5.24 22.12 -7.00
C ASP A 60 -4.62 23.20 -7.91
N GLU A 61 -4.55 24.45 -7.45
CA GLU A 61 -3.89 25.56 -8.16
C GLU A 61 -2.40 25.30 -8.36
N LYS A 62 -1.68 24.78 -7.34
CA LYS A 62 -0.29 24.35 -7.49
C LYS A 62 -0.13 23.23 -8.51
N SER A 63 -0.99 22.22 -8.48
CA SER A 63 -0.97 21.11 -9.43
C SER A 63 -1.18 21.60 -10.86
N ALA A 64 -2.12 22.53 -11.06
CA ALA A 64 -2.36 23.18 -12.34
C ALA A 64 -1.16 24.02 -12.81
N GLY A 65 -0.53 24.76 -11.90
CA GLY A 65 0.68 25.55 -12.19
C GLY A 65 1.87 24.68 -12.61
N LEU A 66 2.10 23.55 -11.94
CA LEU A 66 3.13 22.58 -12.33
C LEU A 66 2.89 22.03 -13.74
N ALA A 67 1.64 21.72 -14.06
CA ALA A 67 1.27 21.24 -15.40
C ALA A 67 1.44 22.32 -16.48
N ALA A 68 1.12 23.58 -16.18
CA ALA A 68 1.33 24.71 -17.08
C ALA A 68 2.82 24.94 -17.37
N ALA A 69 3.67 24.92 -16.35
CA ALA A 69 5.12 25.06 -16.49
C ALA A 69 5.71 23.90 -17.31
N TYR A 70 5.38 22.66 -16.93
CA TYR A 70 5.75 21.45 -17.68
C TYR A 70 5.36 21.57 -19.16
N LEU A 71 4.14 22.01 -19.46
CA LEU A 71 3.65 22.06 -20.83
C LEU A 71 4.45 23.04 -21.70
N SER A 72 4.89 24.17 -21.13
CA SER A 72 5.75 25.14 -21.84
C SER A 72 7.10 24.51 -22.23
N GLU A 73 7.75 23.83 -21.29
CA GLU A 73 9.05 23.17 -21.51
C GLU A 73 8.90 21.95 -22.44
N TYR A 74 7.86 21.16 -22.24
CA TYR A 74 7.54 19.99 -23.05
C TYR A 74 7.33 20.37 -24.51
N ARG A 75 6.56 21.42 -24.79
CA ARG A 75 6.39 21.92 -26.18
C ARG A 75 7.71 22.40 -26.78
N SER A 76 8.55 23.06 -25.99
CA SER A 76 9.87 23.48 -26.46
C SER A 76 10.70 22.27 -26.90
N ALA A 77 10.68 21.19 -26.10
CA ALA A 77 11.37 19.95 -26.42
C ALA A 77 10.77 19.24 -27.65
N GLU A 78 9.45 19.12 -27.73
CA GLU A 78 8.77 18.32 -28.76
C GLU A 78 8.58 19.05 -30.09
N LEU A 79 8.38 20.39 -30.06
CA LEU A 79 8.00 21.19 -31.23
C LEU A 79 9.01 22.30 -31.55
N GLY A 80 10.04 22.50 -30.73
CA GLY A 80 10.96 23.63 -30.85
C GLY A 80 10.34 24.98 -30.50
N THR A 81 9.18 25.00 -29.84
CA THR A 81 8.51 26.24 -29.41
C THR A 81 7.78 26.05 -28.09
N SER A 82 7.87 27.00 -27.17
CA SER A 82 7.09 26.99 -25.92
C SER A 82 5.66 27.50 -26.10
N VAL A 83 5.35 28.09 -27.27
CA VAL A 83 4.08 28.80 -27.50
C VAL A 83 2.94 27.80 -27.71
N GLY A 84 1.84 28.00 -26.99
CA GLY A 84 0.60 27.25 -27.16
C GLY A 84 -0.43 27.57 -26.07
N PRO A 85 -1.66 27.09 -26.21
CA PRO A 85 -2.71 27.31 -25.21
C PRO A 85 -2.37 26.61 -23.89
N VAL A 86 -2.60 27.30 -22.78
CA VAL A 86 -2.62 26.74 -21.43
C VAL A 86 -4.01 27.01 -20.87
N ALA A 87 -4.77 25.97 -20.59
CA ALA A 87 -6.18 26.04 -20.20
C ALA A 87 -6.43 25.28 -18.90
N GLY A 88 -7.57 25.52 -18.25
CA GLY A 88 -8.01 24.76 -17.07
C GLY A 88 -7.28 25.09 -15.77
N VAL A 89 -6.41 26.11 -15.74
CA VAL A 89 -5.62 26.49 -14.55
C VAL A 89 -6.51 27.07 -13.45
N ASP A 90 -7.50 27.87 -13.82
CA ASP A 90 -8.38 28.57 -12.87
C ASP A 90 -9.69 27.80 -12.58
N GLU A 91 -9.84 26.56 -13.07
CA GLU A 91 -11.10 25.79 -13.03
C GLU A 91 -11.20 24.89 -11.78
N PHE A 92 -11.19 25.48 -10.58
CA PHE A 92 -11.43 24.74 -9.32
C PHE A 92 -12.92 24.49 -9.07
N ASP A 93 -13.35 23.22 -9.09
CA ASP A 93 -14.74 22.82 -8.83
C ASP A 93 -14.99 22.69 -7.32
N ALA A 94 -15.18 23.84 -6.66
CA ALA A 94 -15.36 23.92 -5.21
C ALA A 94 -16.55 23.08 -4.70
N GLU A 95 -17.64 23.03 -5.46
CA GLU A 95 -18.87 22.32 -5.05
C GLU A 95 -18.65 20.80 -5.03
N ARG A 96 -18.05 20.25 -6.09
CA ARG A 96 -17.71 18.83 -6.18
C ARG A 96 -16.65 18.43 -5.15
N VAL A 97 -15.66 19.27 -4.93
CA VAL A 97 -14.60 19.02 -3.94
C VAL A 97 -15.19 19.05 -2.53
N ALA A 98 -16.01 20.03 -2.19
CA ALA A 98 -16.66 20.14 -0.88
C ALA A 98 -17.49 18.89 -0.55
N ARG A 99 -18.35 18.44 -1.47
CA ARG A 99 -19.11 17.19 -1.28
C ARG A 99 -18.21 15.98 -1.02
N SER A 100 -17.10 15.89 -1.73
CA SER A 100 -16.17 14.78 -1.58
C SER A 100 -15.38 14.84 -0.28
N MET A 101 -14.94 16.02 0.16
CA MET A 101 -14.24 16.20 1.44
C MET A 101 -15.18 15.94 2.61
N ASP A 102 -16.44 16.36 2.52
CA ASP A 102 -17.45 16.10 3.52
C ASP A 102 -17.74 14.59 3.67
N ALA A 103 -17.95 13.92 2.53
CA ALA A 103 -18.27 12.49 2.51
C ALA A 103 -17.10 11.63 3.01
N MET A 104 -15.86 11.96 2.63
CA MET A 104 -14.68 11.14 2.93
C MET A 104 -13.97 11.53 4.23
N GLY A 105 -14.21 12.74 4.75
CA GLY A 105 -13.75 13.18 6.07
C GLY A 105 -14.82 12.91 7.15
N PRO A 106 -15.62 13.92 7.55
CA PRO A 106 -16.67 13.78 8.56
C PRO A 106 -17.61 12.58 8.33
N GLY A 107 -18.03 12.35 7.09
CA GLY A 107 -18.92 11.22 6.77
C GLY A 107 -18.32 9.85 7.09
N LYS A 108 -17.04 9.65 6.79
CA LYS A 108 -16.34 8.40 7.15
C LYS A 108 -16.03 8.31 8.62
N LEU A 109 -15.73 9.43 9.27
CA LEU A 109 -15.51 9.46 10.71
C LEU A 109 -16.77 8.98 11.45
N VAL A 110 -17.93 9.57 11.13
CA VAL A 110 -19.23 9.12 11.69
C VAL A 110 -19.51 7.65 11.38
N GLN A 111 -19.22 7.20 10.16
CA GLN A 111 -19.40 5.79 9.77
C GLN A 111 -18.54 4.83 10.62
N TYR A 112 -17.27 5.19 10.88
CA TYR A 112 -16.33 4.35 11.62
C TYR A 112 -16.45 4.47 13.14
N SER A 113 -17.03 5.57 13.65
CA SER A 113 -17.32 5.76 15.07
C SER A 113 -18.33 4.74 15.60
N GLY A 114 -19.35 4.36 14.81
CA GLY A 114 -20.45 3.53 15.32
C GLY A 114 -21.21 4.19 16.49
N PRO A 115 -22.12 3.47 17.18
CA PRO A 115 -23.02 4.07 18.16
C PRO A 115 -22.41 4.38 19.55
N ASP A 116 -21.15 4.04 19.83
CA ASP A 116 -20.60 4.04 21.21
C ASP A 116 -19.31 4.87 21.41
N VAL A 117 -18.89 5.74 20.47
CA VAL A 117 -17.63 6.52 20.61
C VAL A 117 -17.54 7.33 21.91
N ASP A 118 -18.66 7.88 22.40
CA ASP A 118 -18.72 8.64 23.67
C ASP A 118 -18.32 7.80 24.89
N ARG A 119 -18.46 6.47 24.82
CA ARG A 119 -18.06 5.54 25.89
C ARG A 119 -16.60 5.08 25.79
N MET A 120 -15.94 5.30 24.66
CA MET A 120 -14.69 4.61 24.30
C MET A 120 -13.40 5.38 24.66
N GLY A 121 -13.49 6.66 25.03
CA GLY A 121 -12.35 7.48 25.48
C GLY A 121 -11.35 7.89 24.37
N VAL A 122 -10.34 8.69 24.73
CA VAL A 122 -9.43 9.40 23.80
C VAL A 122 -8.62 8.47 22.88
N ARG A 123 -8.14 7.32 23.38
CA ARG A 123 -7.37 6.37 22.56
C ARG A 123 -8.22 5.73 21.45
N SER A 124 -9.51 5.57 21.67
CA SER A 124 -10.42 5.00 20.69
C SER A 124 -10.81 6.01 19.61
N ALA A 125 -10.91 7.30 19.96
CA ALA A 125 -11.08 8.38 19.00
C ALA A 125 -9.90 8.45 18.01
N ALA A 126 -8.66 8.31 18.49
CA ALA A 126 -7.48 8.25 17.62
C ALA A 126 -7.53 7.05 16.63
N LEU A 127 -7.92 5.87 17.10
CA LEU A 127 -8.09 4.67 16.25
C LEU A 127 -9.18 4.85 15.18
N VAL A 128 -10.30 5.47 15.53
CA VAL A 128 -11.37 5.79 14.57
C VAL A 128 -10.87 6.76 13.51
N SER A 129 -10.14 7.80 13.91
CA SER A 129 -9.50 8.73 12.99
C SER A 129 -8.49 8.02 12.07
N ASP A 130 -7.67 7.12 12.60
CA ASP A 130 -6.71 6.34 11.80
C ASP A 130 -7.38 5.43 10.78
N ARG A 131 -8.54 4.84 11.11
CA ARG A 131 -9.32 4.02 10.17
C ARG A 131 -10.05 4.86 9.13
N ALA A 132 -10.49 6.07 9.49
CA ALA A 132 -11.22 6.97 8.60
C ALA A 132 -10.30 7.69 7.61
N PHE A 133 -9.13 8.13 8.07
CA PHE A 133 -8.24 9.00 7.33
C PHE A 133 -7.81 8.48 5.95
N PRO A 134 -7.52 7.17 5.73
CA PRO A 134 -7.17 6.65 4.41
C PRO A 134 -8.21 6.98 3.33
N ARG A 135 -9.50 7.04 3.68
CA ARG A 135 -10.58 7.39 2.74
C ARG A 135 -10.49 8.86 2.32
N LEU A 136 -10.23 9.75 3.27
CA LEU A 136 -9.98 11.15 2.99
C LEU A 136 -8.70 11.32 2.15
N ALA A 137 -7.62 10.64 2.52
CA ALA A 137 -6.33 10.72 1.84
C ALA A 137 -6.44 10.37 0.34
N GLY A 138 -7.15 9.29 0.01
CA GLY A 138 -7.39 8.90 -1.37
C GLY A 138 -8.16 9.97 -2.17
N ALA A 139 -9.16 10.61 -1.53
CA ALA A 139 -9.92 11.70 -2.15
C ALA A 139 -9.10 12.99 -2.30
N VAL A 140 -8.30 13.36 -1.30
CA VAL A 140 -7.36 14.49 -1.36
C VAL A 140 -6.42 14.30 -2.55
N ARG A 141 -5.75 13.15 -2.65
CA ARG A 141 -4.85 12.82 -3.76
C ARG A 141 -5.56 12.97 -5.11
N ARG A 142 -6.77 12.43 -5.26
CA ARG A 142 -7.52 12.51 -6.52
C ARG A 142 -7.78 13.96 -6.94
N HIS A 143 -8.24 14.80 -6.02
CA HIS A 143 -8.62 16.17 -6.34
C HIS A 143 -7.40 17.07 -6.55
N VAL A 144 -6.34 16.92 -5.76
CA VAL A 144 -5.08 17.68 -5.96
C VAL A 144 -4.48 17.40 -7.32
N LEU A 145 -4.28 16.12 -7.67
CA LEU A 145 -3.79 15.75 -9.00
C LEU A 145 -4.75 16.20 -10.11
N GLY A 146 -6.02 16.39 -9.76
CA GLY A 146 -7.07 16.88 -10.63
C GLY A 146 -6.70 18.19 -11.34
N GLY A 147 -5.99 19.10 -10.68
CA GLY A 147 -5.60 20.40 -11.26
C GLY A 147 -4.78 20.21 -12.53
N GLY A 148 -3.61 19.58 -12.39
CA GLY A 148 -2.72 19.31 -13.53
C GLY A 148 -3.34 18.41 -14.60
N ARG A 149 -4.15 17.43 -14.19
CA ARG A 149 -4.93 16.56 -15.10
C ARG A 149 -5.88 17.38 -15.98
N ARG A 150 -6.63 18.31 -15.40
CA ARG A 150 -7.53 19.22 -16.15
C ARG A 150 -6.70 20.14 -17.04
N THR A 151 -5.63 20.73 -16.52
CA THR A 151 -4.78 21.65 -17.28
C THR A 151 -4.27 21.03 -18.57
N LEU A 152 -3.71 19.82 -18.51
CA LEU A 152 -3.19 19.15 -19.69
C LEU A 152 -4.29 18.71 -20.66
N ALA A 153 -5.40 18.16 -20.16
CA ALA A 153 -6.51 17.72 -20.99
C ALA A 153 -7.15 18.89 -21.75
N GLU A 154 -7.46 20.01 -21.07
CA GLU A 154 -8.04 21.18 -21.73
C GLU A 154 -7.05 21.89 -22.66
N SER A 155 -5.76 21.92 -22.30
CA SER A 155 -4.74 22.50 -23.17
C SER A 155 -4.56 21.70 -24.46
N ALA A 156 -4.57 20.37 -24.37
CA ALA A 156 -4.52 19.49 -25.55
C ALA A 156 -5.68 19.73 -26.50
N ARG A 157 -6.91 19.86 -25.96
CA ARG A 157 -8.10 20.14 -26.77
C ARG A 157 -8.03 21.46 -27.53
N ARG A 158 -7.39 22.48 -26.96
CA ARG A 158 -7.25 23.80 -27.58
C ARG A 158 -6.06 23.88 -28.55
N ASP A 159 -5.10 22.95 -28.46
CA ASP A 159 -3.89 22.95 -29.27
C ASP A 159 -4.10 22.15 -30.56
N LYS A 160 -4.27 22.84 -31.70
CA LYS A 160 -4.49 22.21 -33.01
C LYS A 160 -3.34 21.33 -33.49
N ARG A 161 -2.16 21.44 -32.88
CA ARG A 161 -0.99 20.60 -33.18
C ARG A 161 -1.06 19.26 -32.44
N ALA A 162 -1.83 19.18 -31.36
CA ALA A 162 -1.95 17.95 -30.59
C ALA A 162 -2.78 16.93 -31.37
N GLY A 163 -2.24 15.72 -31.51
CA GLY A 163 -2.98 14.55 -31.95
C GLY A 163 -3.89 13.98 -30.86
N GLY A 164 -4.15 14.74 -29.79
CA GLY A 164 -4.91 14.34 -28.60
C GLY A 164 -4.06 14.36 -27.33
N TRP A 165 -4.60 13.78 -26.26
CA TRP A 165 -3.86 13.45 -25.05
C TRP A 165 -4.07 11.99 -24.69
N ARG A 166 -3.18 11.44 -23.88
CA ARG A 166 -3.24 10.07 -23.41
C ARG A 166 -3.14 9.98 -21.88
N ARG A 167 -3.59 8.86 -21.34
CA ARG A 167 -3.35 8.49 -19.93
C ARG A 167 -1.89 8.05 -19.79
N VAL A 168 -1.25 8.44 -18.69
CA VAL A 168 0.09 7.96 -18.29
C VAL A 168 -0.01 7.34 -16.91
N SER A 169 0.59 6.16 -16.73
CA SER A 169 0.62 5.46 -15.45
C SER A 169 1.61 6.09 -14.47
N ASP A 170 1.35 5.91 -13.17
CA ASP A 170 2.30 6.16 -12.08
C ASP A 170 3.29 5.00 -11.85
N GLY A 171 3.13 3.87 -12.56
CA GLY A 171 3.97 2.68 -12.50
C GLY A 171 3.18 1.42 -12.17
N LYS A 172 2.17 1.51 -11.30
CA LYS A 172 1.30 0.38 -10.91
C LYS A 172 -0.17 0.82 -10.89
N PRO A 173 -0.76 1.08 -12.06
CA PRO A 173 -2.11 1.62 -12.17
C PRO A 173 -3.14 0.55 -11.79
N CYS A 174 -4.38 0.93 -11.51
CA CYS A 174 -5.47 -0.05 -11.47
C CYS A 174 -5.74 -0.60 -12.89
N ALA A 175 -6.38 -1.77 -13.01
CA ALA A 175 -6.68 -2.39 -14.30
C ALA A 175 -7.51 -1.47 -15.22
N PHE A 176 -8.42 -0.68 -14.65
CA PHE A 176 -9.17 0.32 -15.41
C PHE A 176 -8.26 1.40 -15.99
N CYS A 177 -7.36 1.96 -15.17
CA CYS A 177 -6.42 2.99 -15.64
C CYS A 177 -5.41 2.41 -16.63
N ALA A 178 -4.93 1.19 -16.43
CA ALA A 178 -4.08 0.49 -17.38
C ALA A 178 -4.75 0.40 -18.76
N MET A 179 -6.00 -0.06 -18.80
CA MET A 179 -6.81 -0.10 -20.02
C MET A 179 -7.04 1.28 -20.66
N LEU A 180 -7.05 2.38 -19.88
CA LEU A 180 -7.07 3.73 -20.47
C LEU A 180 -5.71 4.13 -21.06
N VAL A 181 -4.60 3.63 -20.51
CA VAL A 181 -3.25 3.84 -21.04
C VAL A 181 -3.09 3.14 -22.39
N THR A 182 -3.63 1.92 -22.55
CA THR A 182 -3.51 1.12 -23.79
C THR A 182 -4.18 1.76 -25.00
N ARG A 183 -5.11 2.70 -24.80
CA ARG A 183 -5.82 3.38 -25.89
C ARG A 183 -4.99 4.44 -26.62
N GLY A 184 -3.88 4.91 -26.06
CA GLY A 184 -3.08 5.95 -26.68
C GLY A 184 -3.77 7.33 -26.75
N PRO A 185 -3.40 8.18 -27.73
CA PRO A 185 -3.85 9.59 -27.81
C PRO A 185 -5.23 9.76 -28.44
N VAL A 186 -6.19 8.89 -28.13
CA VAL A 186 -7.53 8.90 -28.77
C VAL A 186 -8.50 9.92 -28.16
N TYR A 187 -8.07 10.72 -27.18
CA TYR A 187 -8.96 11.63 -26.45
C TYR A 187 -8.93 13.04 -27.03
N PHE A 188 -9.98 13.38 -27.80
CA PHE A 188 -10.15 14.67 -28.46
C PHE A 188 -11.31 15.52 -27.89
N SER A 189 -12.29 14.89 -27.23
CA SER A 189 -13.50 15.52 -26.67
C SER A 189 -13.93 14.87 -25.36
N GLU A 190 -14.89 15.45 -24.63
CA GLU A 190 -15.49 14.81 -23.44
C GLU A 190 -16.27 13.52 -23.79
N GLU A 191 -16.84 13.48 -24.99
CA GLU A 191 -17.61 12.36 -25.54
C GLU A 191 -16.70 11.18 -25.96
N THR A 192 -15.60 11.45 -26.67
CA THR A 192 -14.57 10.42 -26.99
C THR A 192 -13.78 9.98 -25.76
N ALA A 193 -13.79 10.82 -24.72
CA ALA A 193 -13.33 10.41 -23.40
C ALA A 193 -14.35 9.53 -22.65
N LEU A 194 -15.50 9.11 -23.21
CA LEU A 194 -16.49 8.18 -22.60
C LEU A 194 -16.84 8.47 -21.12
N GLY A 195 -16.84 9.74 -20.68
CA GLY A 195 -17.03 10.07 -19.26
C GLY A 195 -15.86 9.66 -18.34
N MET A 196 -14.70 9.32 -18.90
CA MET A 196 -13.44 8.86 -18.29
C MET A 196 -12.57 9.98 -17.68
N ARG A 197 -13.15 11.16 -17.45
CA ARG A 197 -12.63 12.15 -16.48
C ARG A 197 -12.65 11.61 -15.04
N LYS A 198 -13.26 10.44 -14.81
CA LYS A 198 -13.40 9.78 -13.51
C LYS A 198 -12.10 9.06 -13.12
N TYR A 199 -11.17 9.82 -12.55
CA TYR A 199 -10.16 9.24 -11.67
C TYR A 199 -10.87 8.76 -10.40
N HIS A 200 -10.45 7.62 -9.86
CA HIS A 200 -10.89 7.19 -8.54
C HIS A 200 -9.92 7.68 -7.46
N ASP A 201 -10.34 7.55 -6.21
CA ASP A 201 -9.49 7.76 -5.04
C ASP A 201 -8.27 6.81 -5.12
N ASP A 202 -7.10 7.22 -4.61
CA ASP A 202 -5.85 6.42 -4.64
C ASP A 202 -5.20 6.22 -6.03
N CYS A 203 -5.69 6.92 -7.06
CA CYS A 203 -5.09 6.91 -8.40
C CYS A 203 -3.99 7.97 -8.55
N GLY A 204 -2.74 7.59 -8.88
CA GLY A 204 -1.64 8.50 -9.22
C GLY A 204 -1.46 8.78 -10.71
N CYS A 205 -2.27 8.18 -11.60
CA CYS A 205 -2.11 8.31 -13.05
C CYS A 205 -2.26 9.76 -13.56
N GLY A 206 -1.46 10.14 -14.55
CA GLY A 206 -1.40 11.48 -15.14
C GLY A 206 -1.97 11.55 -16.57
N ALA A 207 -1.81 12.70 -17.20
CA ALA A 207 -2.13 12.95 -18.60
C ALA A 207 -0.87 13.44 -19.34
N GLU A 208 -0.73 13.09 -20.61
CA GLU A 208 0.35 13.60 -21.49
C GLU A 208 -0.26 14.00 -22.83
N ILE A 209 0.13 15.17 -23.34
CA ILE A 209 -0.26 15.63 -24.68
C ILE A 209 0.63 14.94 -25.70
N VAL A 210 0.04 14.43 -26.78
CA VAL A 210 0.78 13.75 -27.84
C VAL A 210 0.75 14.62 -29.10
N TYR A 211 1.92 14.98 -29.60
CA TYR A 211 2.06 15.83 -30.79
C TYR A 211 2.33 15.04 -32.08
N GLY A 212 2.92 13.86 -31.98
CA GLY A 212 3.17 12.99 -33.13
C GLY A 212 2.70 11.56 -32.90
N THR A 213 3.51 10.58 -33.31
CA THR A 213 3.06 9.17 -33.30
C THR A 213 3.28 8.53 -31.94
N TRP A 214 2.22 8.02 -31.32
CA TRP A 214 2.36 7.29 -30.06
C TRP A 214 2.97 5.91 -30.29
N THR A 215 4.08 5.65 -29.59
CA THR A 215 4.66 4.32 -29.43
C THR A 215 4.56 3.92 -27.94
N PRO A 216 4.01 2.75 -27.59
CA PRO A 216 3.95 2.26 -26.21
C PRO A 216 5.36 2.06 -25.60
N THR A 217 5.51 2.33 -24.31
CA THR A 217 6.69 1.85 -23.55
C THR A 217 6.64 0.33 -23.34
N LYS A 218 7.73 -0.26 -22.82
CA LYS A 218 7.72 -1.68 -22.41
C LYS A 218 6.63 -2.00 -21.38
N LEU A 219 6.42 -1.13 -20.39
CA LEU A 219 5.38 -1.32 -19.38
C LEU A 219 3.98 -1.12 -19.98
N GLU A 220 3.82 -0.15 -20.87
CA GLU A 220 2.56 0.07 -21.57
C GLU A 220 2.24 -1.10 -22.50
N GLN A 221 3.25 -1.71 -23.13
CA GLN A 221 3.08 -2.92 -23.92
C GLN A 221 2.58 -4.08 -23.06
N GLN A 222 3.12 -4.26 -21.84
CA GLN A 222 2.59 -5.27 -20.90
C GLN A 222 1.11 -5.02 -20.56
N PHE A 223 0.69 -3.75 -20.45
CA PHE A 223 -0.74 -3.43 -20.24
C PHE A 223 -1.59 -3.71 -21.48
N ILE A 224 -1.05 -3.49 -22.69
CA ILE A 224 -1.70 -3.81 -23.96
C ILE A 224 -1.89 -5.32 -24.08
N ASP A 225 -0.82 -6.08 -23.88
CA ASP A 225 -0.81 -7.54 -23.94
C ASP A 225 -1.83 -8.13 -22.93
N ALA A 226 -1.80 -7.67 -21.68
CA ALA A 226 -2.75 -8.09 -20.65
C ALA A 226 -4.23 -7.76 -21.00
N TYR A 227 -4.47 -6.62 -21.66
CA TYR A 227 -5.81 -6.26 -22.12
C TYR A 227 -6.26 -7.14 -23.28
N ASP A 228 -5.39 -7.35 -24.27
CA ASP A 228 -5.70 -8.14 -25.47
C ASP A 228 -5.95 -9.61 -25.11
N ASP A 229 -5.08 -10.21 -24.27
CA ASP A 229 -5.27 -11.57 -23.76
C ASP A 229 -6.59 -11.71 -23.00
N ALA A 230 -6.92 -10.74 -22.13
CA ALA A 230 -8.18 -10.72 -21.39
C ALA A 230 -9.41 -10.53 -22.32
N ALA A 231 -9.28 -9.72 -23.36
CA ALA A 231 -10.34 -9.43 -24.32
C ALA A 231 -10.60 -10.62 -25.25
N ASP A 232 -9.56 -11.30 -25.72
CA ASP A 232 -9.64 -12.51 -26.52
C ASP A 232 -10.26 -13.66 -25.72
N ALA A 233 -9.81 -13.84 -24.47
CA ALA A 233 -10.37 -14.85 -23.58
C ALA A 233 -11.85 -14.58 -23.25
N ALA A 234 -12.27 -13.31 -23.13
CA ALA A 234 -13.68 -12.94 -22.97
C ALA A 234 -14.51 -13.21 -24.24
N SER A 235 -13.91 -12.95 -25.41
CA SER A 235 -14.57 -13.14 -26.72
C SER A 235 -14.79 -14.63 -27.04
N ALA A 236 -13.93 -15.52 -26.54
CA ALA A 236 -14.03 -16.97 -26.75
C ALA A 236 -15.15 -17.67 -25.93
N GLY A 237 -15.72 -17.01 -24.91
CA GLY A 237 -16.61 -17.64 -23.92
C GLY A 237 -18.07 -17.16 -23.91
N GLU A 238 -18.60 -16.61 -25.01
CA GLU A 238 -19.94 -15.96 -25.08
C GLU A 238 -20.13 -14.75 -24.13
N GLY A 239 -19.11 -13.91 -23.93
CA GLY A 239 -19.19 -12.70 -23.09
C GLY A 239 -19.13 -11.38 -23.87
N ILE A 240 -20.18 -10.55 -23.76
CA ILE A 240 -20.21 -9.18 -24.30
C ILE A 240 -18.98 -8.39 -23.81
N ARG A 241 -18.29 -7.67 -24.73
CA ARG A 241 -17.23 -6.68 -24.40
C ARG A 241 -17.81 -5.48 -23.62
N VAL A 242 -18.22 -5.69 -22.37
CA VAL A 242 -18.71 -4.60 -21.50
C VAL A 242 -17.55 -3.99 -20.73
N ALA A 243 -17.32 -2.69 -20.91
CA ALA A 243 -16.45 -1.92 -20.02
C ALA A 243 -17.15 -1.75 -18.65
N PRO A 244 -16.52 -2.05 -17.49
CA PRO A 244 -17.24 -2.10 -16.22
C PRO A 244 -17.59 -0.74 -15.61
N THR A 245 -18.69 -0.73 -14.87
CA THR A 245 -18.99 0.22 -13.78
C THR A 245 -18.77 -0.49 -12.43
N ALA A 246 -18.60 0.26 -11.33
CA ALA A 246 -18.39 -0.29 -9.98
C ALA A 246 -19.56 -1.15 -9.44
N SER A 247 -20.69 -1.17 -10.14
CA SER A 247 -21.94 -1.83 -9.72
C SER A 247 -22.14 -3.23 -10.28
N ASP A 248 -21.24 -3.73 -11.14
CA ASP A 248 -21.43 -5.00 -11.85
C ASP A 248 -20.11 -5.78 -12.00
N PRO A 249 -19.80 -6.69 -11.07
CA PRO A 249 -18.52 -7.42 -11.01
C PRO A 249 -18.48 -8.63 -11.97
N ARG A 250 -19.29 -8.62 -13.04
CA ARG A 250 -19.26 -9.67 -14.08
C ARG A 250 -17.84 -9.95 -14.58
N ASP A 251 -17.64 -11.17 -15.07
CA ASP A 251 -16.41 -11.63 -15.74
C ASP A 251 -16.16 -10.85 -17.04
N THR A 252 -15.65 -9.63 -16.85
CA THR A 252 -15.35 -8.63 -17.88
C THR A 252 -13.85 -8.63 -18.16
N VAL A 253 -13.43 -7.93 -19.22
CA VAL A 253 -12.00 -7.79 -19.55
C VAL A 253 -11.18 -7.28 -18.35
N LEU A 254 -11.68 -6.29 -17.60
CA LEU A 254 -10.95 -5.79 -16.42
C LEU A 254 -10.96 -6.78 -15.25
N HIS A 255 -12.00 -7.60 -15.09
CA HIS A 255 -12.01 -8.67 -14.09
C HIS A 255 -10.88 -9.68 -14.39
N ARG A 256 -10.73 -10.05 -15.66
CA ARG A 256 -9.69 -10.97 -16.13
C ARG A 256 -8.29 -10.39 -16.00
N MET A 257 -8.09 -9.12 -16.39
CA MET A 257 -6.82 -8.41 -16.18
C MET A 257 -6.37 -8.47 -14.71
N ARG A 258 -7.26 -8.14 -13.76
CA ARG A 258 -6.97 -8.20 -12.31
C ARG A 258 -6.56 -9.58 -11.80
N ARG A 259 -7.04 -10.65 -12.45
CA ARG A 259 -6.83 -12.04 -12.04
C ARG A 259 -5.60 -12.65 -12.68
N ASN A 260 -5.42 -12.43 -13.98
CA ASN A 260 -4.37 -13.07 -14.78
C ASN A 260 -3.01 -12.40 -14.59
N ASP A 261 -3.01 -11.08 -14.42
CA ASP A 261 -1.79 -10.26 -14.35
C ASP A 261 -1.73 -9.49 -13.04
N ALA A 262 -1.95 -10.21 -11.92
CA ALA A 262 -2.18 -9.60 -10.63
C ALA A 262 -1.05 -8.65 -10.19
N GLU A 263 0.19 -8.93 -10.60
CA GLU A 263 1.37 -8.12 -10.28
C GLU A 263 1.39 -6.76 -11.00
N LEU A 264 0.72 -6.63 -12.15
CA LEU A 264 0.70 -5.41 -12.96
C LEU A 264 -0.22 -4.32 -12.41
N PHE A 265 -1.28 -4.69 -11.66
CA PHE A 265 -2.31 -3.74 -11.24
C PHE A 265 -2.43 -3.57 -9.73
N SER A 266 -2.70 -2.34 -9.28
CA SER A 266 -2.86 -2.01 -7.86
C SER A 266 -4.19 -2.45 -7.25
N ASP A 267 -5.21 -2.69 -8.09
CA ASP A 267 -6.53 -3.18 -7.69
C ASP A 267 -6.76 -4.65 -8.05
N SER A 268 -5.68 -5.37 -8.37
CA SER A 268 -5.72 -6.82 -8.56
C SER A 268 -6.16 -7.49 -7.27
N VAL A 269 -7.18 -8.34 -7.36
CA VAL A 269 -7.45 -9.31 -6.32
C VAL A 269 -6.48 -10.46 -6.57
N ILE A 270 -5.30 -10.39 -5.96
CA ILE A 270 -4.45 -11.58 -5.85
C ILE A 270 -5.35 -12.64 -5.21
N PRO A 271 -5.60 -13.79 -5.86
CA PRO A 271 -6.42 -14.83 -5.26
C PRO A 271 -5.87 -15.08 -3.87
N LYS A 272 -6.73 -14.91 -2.85
CA LYS A 272 -6.46 -15.41 -1.51
C LYS A 272 -5.91 -16.81 -1.73
N PRO A 273 -4.68 -17.13 -1.28
CA PRO A 273 -4.14 -18.47 -1.51
C PRO A 273 -5.25 -19.43 -1.12
N GLU A 274 -5.64 -20.31 -2.06
CA GLU A 274 -6.75 -21.24 -1.78
C GLU A 274 -6.49 -21.83 -0.42
N PRO A 275 -7.49 -21.85 0.50
CA PRO A 275 -7.28 -22.34 1.85
C PRO A 275 -6.59 -23.69 1.71
N SER A 276 -5.31 -23.72 2.09
CA SER A 276 -4.49 -24.90 1.96
C SER A 276 -5.24 -26.01 2.66
N ILE A 277 -5.74 -26.98 1.89
CA ILE A 277 -6.45 -28.16 2.40
C ILE A 277 -5.49 -28.97 3.31
N VAL A 278 -4.19 -28.74 3.16
CA VAL A 278 -3.16 -29.20 4.07
C VAL A 278 -3.17 -28.31 5.32
N ALA A 279 -3.58 -28.91 6.44
CA ALA A 279 -3.44 -28.31 7.77
C ALA A 279 -1.98 -27.93 8.01
N ALA A 280 -1.74 -26.77 8.61
CA ALA A 280 -0.39 -26.40 9.01
C ALA A 280 0.13 -27.40 10.06
N ARG A 281 1.40 -27.78 9.94
CA ARG A 281 2.04 -28.60 10.94
C ARG A 281 2.17 -27.79 12.24
N THR A 282 1.60 -28.31 13.32
CA THR A 282 1.84 -27.78 14.66
C THR A 282 3.16 -28.33 15.20
N LEU A 283 3.87 -27.50 15.96
CA LEU A 283 5.19 -27.78 16.50
C LEU A 283 5.19 -27.54 18.00
N THR A 284 5.66 -28.54 18.75
CA THR A 284 6.16 -28.31 20.11
C THR A 284 7.42 -27.44 20.07
N GLU A 285 7.83 -26.91 21.24
CA GLU A 285 9.07 -26.16 21.36
C GLU A 285 10.30 -26.95 20.86
N ASP A 286 10.43 -28.21 21.27
CA ASP A 286 11.56 -29.08 20.86
C ASP A 286 11.56 -29.40 19.37
N GLU A 287 10.39 -29.69 18.79
CA GLU A 287 10.25 -29.91 17.34
C GLU A 287 10.59 -28.66 16.55
N GLY A 288 10.19 -27.50 17.08
CA GLY A 288 10.55 -26.18 16.60
C GLY A 288 12.04 -25.96 16.51
N ARG A 289 12.74 -26.19 17.63
CA ARG A 289 14.20 -26.10 17.73
C ARG A 289 14.89 -27.05 16.76
N ALA A 290 14.40 -28.29 16.67
CA ALA A 290 14.96 -29.29 15.76
C ALA A 290 14.77 -28.91 14.29
N LEU A 291 13.60 -28.39 13.92
CA LEU A 291 13.33 -27.87 12.58
C LEU A 291 14.22 -26.66 12.26
N GLY A 292 14.29 -25.70 13.19
CA GLY A 292 15.09 -24.49 13.07
C GLY A 292 16.56 -24.80 12.81
N LYS A 293 17.16 -25.69 13.62
CA LYS A 293 18.54 -26.15 13.42
C LYS A 293 18.71 -26.88 12.09
N ARG A 294 17.81 -27.80 11.74
CA ARG A 294 17.90 -28.56 10.49
C ARG A 294 17.93 -27.67 9.24
N VAL A 295 17.21 -26.55 9.25
CA VAL A 295 17.02 -25.69 8.06
C VAL A 295 18.01 -24.54 8.03
N TRP A 296 18.26 -23.87 9.15
CA TRP A 296 19.01 -22.60 9.17
C TRP A 296 20.39 -22.68 9.85
N PHE A 297 20.78 -23.78 10.50
CA PHE A 297 22.06 -23.84 11.23
C PHE A 297 23.26 -23.58 10.32
N ASP A 298 23.39 -24.33 9.22
CA ASP A 298 24.50 -24.17 8.29
C ASP A 298 24.51 -22.79 7.63
N PHE A 299 23.33 -22.23 7.34
CA PHE A 299 23.22 -20.87 6.81
C PHE A 299 23.71 -19.85 7.84
N ALA A 300 23.23 -19.93 9.09
CA ALA A 300 23.60 -19.04 10.17
C ALA A 300 25.12 -19.07 10.48
N ASP A 301 25.77 -20.24 10.35
CA ASP A 301 27.22 -20.38 10.54
C ASP A 301 28.06 -19.66 9.47
N ASN A 302 27.45 -19.34 8.32
CA ASN A 302 28.11 -18.72 7.18
C ASN A 302 27.66 -17.27 6.91
N VAL A 303 26.81 -16.69 7.78
CA VAL A 303 26.47 -15.27 7.70
C VAL A 303 27.72 -14.42 7.95
N GLU A 304 27.91 -13.38 7.14
CA GLU A 304 29.06 -12.48 7.27
C GLU A 304 29.08 -11.83 8.67
N PRO A 305 30.24 -11.70 9.35
CA PRO A 305 30.28 -11.26 10.75
C PRO A 305 29.63 -9.90 11.06
N VAL A 306 29.73 -8.93 10.14
CA VAL A 306 29.08 -7.61 10.27
C VAL A 306 27.57 -7.77 10.16
N ASP A 307 27.08 -8.50 9.16
CA ASP A 307 25.64 -8.77 9.02
C ASP A 307 25.09 -9.56 10.22
N ALA A 308 25.83 -10.56 10.73
CA ALA A 308 25.47 -11.29 11.94
C ALA A 308 25.37 -10.38 13.18
N GLN A 309 26.27 -9.40 13.29
CA GLN A 309 26.19 -8.40 14.34
C GLN A 309 24.98 -7.48 14.18
N MET A 310 24.62 -7.11 12.96
CA MET A 310 23.41 -6.33 12.67
C MET A 310 22.12 -7.11 12.99
N VAL A 311 22.11 -8.42 12.77
CA VAL A 311 21.00 -9.29 13.19
C VAL A 311 20.90 -9.36 14.72
N ARG A 312 22.04 -9.45 15.43
CA ARG A 312 22.06 -9.36 16.90
C ARG A 312 21.55 -8.02 17.43
N ILE A 313 21.83 -6.91 16.75
CA ILE A 313 21.32 -5.60 17.16
C ILE A 313 19.79 -5.59 17.13
N TYR A 314 19.19 -6.19 16.10
CA TYR A 314 17.74 -6.34 15.99
C TYR A 314 17.18 -7.22 17.12
N THR A 315 17.67 -8.45 17.26
CA THR A 315 17.19 -9.46 18.24
C THR A 315 17.45 -9.08 19.70
N GLY A 316 18.28 -8.07 19.95
CA GLY A 316 18.44 -7.46 21.27
C GLY A 316 17.36 -6.42 21.56
N ASN A 317 17.78 -5.24 22.00
CA ASN A 317 16.84 -4.18 22.44
C ASN A 317 16.38 -3.24 21.32
N SER A 318 16.76 -3.47 20.05
CA SER A 318 16.50 -2.52 18.97
C SER A 318 15.27 -2.83 18.13
N TYR A 319 14.70 -4.05 18.21
CA TYR A 319 13.54 -4.43 17.40
C TYR A 319 12.37 -3.44 17.52
N GLY A 320 12.12 -2.89 18.72
CA GLY A 320 11.02 -1.95 18.97
C GLY A 320 11.17 -0.65 18.16
N ALA A 321 12.34 -0.02 18.24
CA ALA A 321 12.64 1.21 17.50
C ALA A 321 12.68 0.96 15.98
N ILE A 322 13.30 -0.14 15.56
CA ILE A 322 13.42 -0.50 14.14
C ILE A 322 12.05 -0.77 13.53
N ASN A 323 11.22 -1.61 14.16
CA ASN A 323 9.89 -1.92 13.65
C ASN A 323 8.95 -0.71 13.73
N GLY A 324 9.11 0.16 14.73
CA GLY A 324 8.39 1.45 14.80
C GLY A 324 8.68 2.32 13.57
N ALA A 325 9.96 2.55 13.28
CA ALA A 325 10.40 3.39 12.16
C ALA A 325 9.91 2.84 10.82
N LEU A 326 9.96 1.52 10.65
CA LEU A 326 9.45 0.83 9.46
C LEU A 326 7.95 1.01 9.24
N ARG A 327 7.15 1.02 10.31
CA ARG A 327 5.69 1.21 10.25
C ARG A 327 5.30 2.67 10.06
N GLU A 328 6.05 3.58 10.67
CA GLU A 328 5.80 5.02 10.61
C GLU A 328 6.35 5.66 9.33
N GLY A 329 7.34 5.02 8.69
CA GLY A 329 8.11 5.60 7.60
C GLY A 329 9.05 6.72 8.05
N ASP A 330 9.37 6.82 9.34
CA ASP A 330 10.27 7.82 9.92
C ASP A 330 11.53 7.15 10.50
N PHE A 331 12.66 7.41 9.85
CA PHE A 331 13.96 6.84 10.21
C PHE A 331 14.89 7.85 10.91
N ALA A 332 14.41 9.08 11.17
CA ALA A 332 15.25 10.17 11.67
C ALA A 332 15.79 9.90 13.08
N TYR A 333 15.01 9.17 13.90
CA TYR A 333 15.39 8.85 15.27
C TYR A 333 16.24 7.58 15.41
N LEU A 334 16.45 6.82 14.34
CA LEU A 334 17.31 5.64 14.39
C LEU A 334 18.79 6.04 14.46
N SER A 335 19.58 5.27 15.18
CA SER A 335 21.04 5.32 15.09
C SER A 335 21.52 4.73 13.74
N PRO A 336 22.76 5.04 13.29
CA PRO A 336 23.33 4.44 12.08
C PRO A 336 23.29 2.90 12.08
N ASN A 337 23.61 2.27 13.22
CA ASN A 337 23.59 0.81 13.33
C ASN A 337 22.16 0.23 13.28
N GLN A 338 21.16 0.96 13.77
CA GLN A 338 19.76 0.53 13.66
C GLN A 338 19.24 0.63 12.22
N ARG A 339 19.68 1.63 11.45
CA ARG A 339 19.39 1.70 10.01
C ARG A 339 20.08 0.58 9.25
N GLU A 340 21.38 0.38 9.49
CA GLU A 340 22.13 -0.72 8.86
C GLU A 340 21.54 -2.09 9.23
N SER A 341 21.00 -2.23 10.44
CA SER A 341 20.30 -3.44 10.86
C SER A 341 19.09 -3.79 9.99
N ILE A 342 18.35 -2.79 9.49
CA ILE A 342 17.24 -3.03 8.54
C ILE A 342 17.77 -3.65 7.25
N ASP A 343 18.78 -3.00 6.65
CA ASP A 343 19.34 -3.42 5.36
C ASP A 343 20.01 -4.79 5.47
N ALA A 344 20.73 -5.05 6.58
CA ALA A 344 21.35 -6.34 6.85
C ALA A 344 20.30 -7.44 7.06
N LEU A 345 19.24 -7.20 7.84
CA LEU A 345 18.17 -8.20 8.00
C LEU A 345 17.51 -8.54 6.66
N ASP A 346 17.19 -7.55 5.84
CA ASP A 346 16.61 -7.79 4.51
C ASP A 346 17.56 -8.64 3.66
N ARG A 347 18.86 -8.29 3.60
CA ARG A 347 19.86 -9.06 2.86
C ARG A 347 19.97 -10.51 3.34
N VAL A 348 20.05 -10.72 4.66
CA VAL A 348 20.23 -12.04 5.27
C VAL A 348 18.97 -12.89 5.10
N ILE A 349 17.77 -12.33 5.35
CA ILE A 349 16.50 -13.02 5.14
C ILE A 349 16.30 -13.35 3.65
N ASP A 350 16.67 -12.45 2.74
CA ASP A 350 16.58 -12.70 1.30
C ASP A 350 17.46 -13.89 0.87
N ALA A 351 18.65 -14.04 1.46
CA ALA A 351 19.57 -15.13 1.18
C ALA A 351 19.26 -16.43 1.96
N ALA A 352 18.48 -16.35 3.04
CA ALA A 352 18.19 -17.48 3.91
C ALA A 352 17.32 -18.56 3.23
N PRO A 353 17.49 -19.84 3.62
CA PRO A 353 16.53 -20.88 3.29
C PRO A 353 15.10 -20.45 3.63
N ARG A 354 14.15 -20.75 2.73
CA ARG A 354 12.73 -20.45 2.94
C ARG A 354 12.11 -21.43 3.94
N VAL A 355 10.99 -21.02 4.54
CA VAL A 355 10.17 -21.93 5.36
C VAL A 355 9.83 -23.17 4.53
N PRO A 356 10.21 -24.38 4.96
CA PRO A 356 10.23 -25.56 4.07
C PRO A 356 8.85 -26.21 3.88
N GLU A 357 7.96 -26.04 4.85
CA GLU A 357 6.62 -26.63 4.88
C GLU A 357 5.65 -25.67 5.57
N LYS A 358 4.34 -25.85 5.36
CA LYS A 358 3.34 -25.03 6.04
C LYS A 358 3.34 -25.35 7.54
N ILE A 359 3.64 -24.36 8.38
CA ILE A 359 3.77 -24.51 9.84
C ILE A 359 2.95 -23.46 10.58
N THR A 360 2.58 -23.74 11.82
CA THR A 360 2.00 -22.72 12.71
C THR A 360 3.06 -22.20 13.68
N VAL A 361 3.34 -20.91 13.63
CA VAL A 361 4.23 -20.20 14.57
C VAL A 361 3.42 -19.40 15.57
N SER A 362 4.04 -18.99 16.68
CA SER A 362 3.35 -18.22 17.70
C SER A 362 4.05 -16.91 18.04
N ARG A 363 3.28 -15.92 18.50
CA ARG A 363 3.80 -14.62 18.92
C ARG A 363 2.94 -14.04 20.03
N ALA A 364 3.57 -13.53 21.07
CA ALA A 364 2.92 -12.66 22.04
C ALA A 364 2.93 -11.22 21.51
N VAL A 365 1.79 -10.54 21.58
CA VAL A 365 1.68 -9.15 21.12
C VAL A 365 0.64 -8.41 21.95
N GLY A 366 0.86 -7.12 22.20
CA GLY A 366 -0.11 -6.26 22.85
C GLY A 366 -1.45 -6.28 22.10
N ALA A 367 -2.54 -6.50 22.84
CA ALA A 367 -3.88 -6.56 22.27
C ALA A 367 -4.28 -5.22 21.61
N ASP A 368 -3.72 -4.12 22.10
CA ASP A 368 -3.96 -2.75 21.63
C ASP A 368 -3.50 -2.52 20.18
N VAL A 369 -2.56 -3.32 19.67
CA VAL A 369 -2.15 -3.31 18.25
C VAL A 369 -3.35 -3.58 17.32
N PHE A 370 -4.32 -4.37 17.79
CA PHE A 370 -5.55 -4.67 17.05
C PHE A 370 -6.73 -3.79 17.46
N GLY A 371 -6.50 -2.78 18.30
CA GLY A 371 -7.56 -1.97 18.92
C GLY A 371 -8.34 -2.75 19.98
N LEU A 372 -7.79 -3.84 20.52
CA LEU A 372 -8.41 -4.64 21.57
C LEU A 372 -7.91 -4.20 22.94
N ASN A 373 -8.78 -4.27 23.93
CA ASN A 373 -8.43 -4.19 25.34
C ASN A 373 -8.81 -5.51 26.03
N LYS A 374 -8.57 -5.61 27.34
CA LYS A 374 -8.82 -6.83 28.14
C LYS A 374 -10.29 -7.32 28.10
N ASP A 375 -11.23 -6.42 27.87
CA ASP A 375 -12.68 -6.69 27.87
C ASP A 375 -13.25 -6.78 26.44
N SER A 376 -12.43 -6.55 25.41
CA SER A 376 -12.86 -6.61 24.01
C SER A 376 -13.23 -8.03 23.57
N ASP A 377 -14.30 -8.13 22.80
CA ASP A 377 -14.62 -9.33 22.03
C ASP A 377 -13.58 -9.52 20.90
N LEU A 378 -12.89 -10.67 20.92
CA LEU A 378 -11.88 -11.02 19.93
C LEU A 378 -12.49 -11.26 18.53
N SER A 379 -13.78 -11.58 18.45
CA SER A 379 -14.44 -11.84 17.16
C SER A 379 -14.42 -10.62 16.23
N THR A 380 -14.24 -9.42 16.80
CA THR A 380 -14.23 -8.14 16.08
C THR A 380 -13.08 -7.97 15.09
N VAL A 381 -12.03 -8.78 15.20
CA VAL A 381 -10.85 -8.74 14.31
C VAL A 381 -10.83 -9.89 13.29
N LEU A 382 -11.79 -10.80 13.35
CA LEU A 382 -11.87 -11.93 12.43
C LEU A 382 -12.26 -11.49 11.01
N GLY A 383 -11.61 -12.09 10.01
CA GLY A 383 -11.79 -11.77 8.60
C GLY A 383 -11.29 -10.37 8.19
N VAL A 384 -10.67 -9.62 9.11
CA VAL A 384 -10.04 -8.34 8.82
C VAL A 384 -8.60 -8.61 8.38
N PRO A 385 -8.17 -8.15 7.19
CA PRO A 385 -6.78 -8.23 6.80
C PRO A 385 -5.95 -7.19 7.55
N PHE A 386 -4.80 -7.63 8.05
CA PHE A 386 -3.76 -6.84 8.68
C PHE A 386 -2.52 -6.84 7.81
N ARG A 387 -1.76 -5.75 7.87
CA ARG A 387 -0.48 -5.59 7.19
C ARG A 387 0.57 -5.12 8.17
N ASP A 388 1.75 -5.74 8.13
CA ASP A 388 2.92 -5.26 8.85
C ASP A 388 4.07 -5.02 7.86
N ASP A 389 4.42 -3.75 7.67
CA ASP A 389 5.54 -3.34 6.80
C ASP A 389 6.91 -3.51 7.50
N ALA A 390 6.93 -3.90 8.78
CA ALA A 390 8.12 -4.25 9.53
C ALA A 390 8.38 -5.77 9.58
N PHE A 391 9.49 -6.17 10.19
CA PHE A 391 9.80 -7.58 10.44
C PHE A 391 8.90 -8.13 11.56
N VAL A 392 8.56 -9.41 11.48
CA VAL A 392 7.68 -10.05 12.47
C VAL A 392 8.41 -11.20 13.16
N SER A 393 8.95 -10.92 14.35
CA SER A 393 9.49 -11.94 15.26
C SER A 393 8.40 -12.91 15.72
N THR A 394 8.66 -14.20 15.62
CA THR A 394 7.77 -15.26 16.08
C THR A 394 8.60 -16.31 16.79
N ALA A 395 7.99 -17.10 17.65
CA ALA A 395 8.59 -18.34 18.15
C ALA A 395 8.22 -19.47 17.17
N LEU A 396 9.21 -20.28 16.80
CA LEU A 396 9.07 -21.47 15.95
C LEU A 396 8.43 -22.62 16.74
N GLN A 397 7.25 -22.37 17.30
CA GLN A 397 6.43 -23.31 18.03
C GLN A 397 4.99 -22.81 17.98
N SER A 398 4.00 -23.70 18.03
CA SER A 398 2.62 -23.31 17.73
C SER A 398 1.83 -22.80 18.92
N LYS A 399 2.36 -22.95 20.14
CA LYS A 399 1.73 -22.47 21.37
C LYS A 399 2.77 -21.88 22.31
N LEU A 400 2.46 -20.74 22.90
CA LEU A 400 3.28 -20.14 23.95
C LEU A 400 2.88 -20.67 25.33
N THR A 401 3.85 -20.77 26.23
CA THR A 401 3.61 -21.18 27.62
C THR A 401 3.19 -20.02 28.51
N TYR A 402 3.55 -18.79 28.14
CA TYR A 402 3.31 -17.57 28.91
C TYR A 402 2.81 -16.43 28.01
N LEU A 403 1.97 -15.56 28.57
CA LEU A 403 1.56 -14.28 28.01
C LEU A 403 1.48 -13.25 29.14
N GLU A 404 1.83 -12.00 28.84
CA GLU A 404 1.52 -10.90 29.75
C GLU A 404 0.02 -10.56 29.73
N ARG A 405 -0.47 -9.90 30.79
CA ARG A 405 -1.90 -9.64 31.00
C ARG A 405 -2.59 -8.87 29.86
N ASN A 406 -1.86 -8.04 29.14
CA ASN A 406 -2.40 -7.18 28.08
C ASN A 406 -2.13 -7.74 26.68
N GLU A 407 -1.58 -8.94 26.58
CA GLU A 407 -1.24 -9.55 25.31
C GLU A 407 -2.32 -10.51 24.80
N VAL A 408 -2.25 -10.75 23.49
CA VAL A 408 -2.89 -11.89 22.83
C VAL A 408 -1.79 -12.79 22.25
N GLU A 409 -2.03 -14.09 22.28
CA GLU A 409 -1.22 -15.06 21.55
C GLU A 409 -1.72 -15.15 20.12
N LEU A 410 -0.87 -14.80 19.18
CA LEU A 410 -1.09 -15.10 17.78
C LEU A 410 -0.63 -16.52 17.50
N ARG A 411 -1.44 -17.29 16.78
CA ARG A 411 -1.06 -18.56 16.15
C ARG A 411 -1.20 -18.38 14.65
N LEU A 412 -0.08 -18.19 13.97
CA LEU A 412 -0.06 -17.83 12.55
C LEU A 412 0.39 -19.00 11.71
N ASP A 413 -0.46 -19.41 10.77
CA ASP A 413 -0.11 -20.30 9.69
C ASP A 413 0.82 -19.59 8.69
N VAL A 414 2.04 -20.10 8.58
CA VAL A 414 3.09 -19.64 7.69
C VAL A 414 3.20 -20.62 6.52
N PRO A 415 2.92 -20.18 5.27
CA PRO A 415 3.08 -21.02 4.09
C PRO A 415 4.53 -21.50 3.86
N ALA A 416 4.67 -22.61 3.15
CA ALA A 416 5.95 -23.00 2.58
C ALA A 416 6.42 -21.92 1.59
N GLY A 417 7.73 -21.68 1.52
CA GLY A 417 8.32 -20.66 0.65
C GLY A 417 8.37 -19.25 1.25
N THR A 418 7.72 -18.99 2.40
CA THR A 418 7.82 -17.71 3.10
C THR A 418 9.26 -17.37 3.46
N GLN A 419 9.65 -16.11 3.25
CA GLN A 419 10.94 -15.57 3.65
C GLN A 419 10.97 -15.40 5.17
N GLY A 420 11.94 -16.06 5.80
CA GLY A 420 12.19 -15.93 7.23
C GLY A 420 13.55 -16.50 7.60
N LEU A 421 14.03 -16.12 8.78
CA LEU A 421 15.32 -16.50 9.32
C LEU A 421 15.15 -17.00 10.75
N TYR A 422 15.51 -18.26 10.99
CA TYR A 422 15.59 -18.78 12.35
C TYR A 422 16.93 -18.39 12.97
N VAL A 423 16.90 -17.54 14.00
CA VAL A 423 18.09 -16.93 14.59
C VAL A 423 18.59 -17.66 15.84
N SER A 424 17.77 -18.55 16.39
CA SER A 424 18.03 -19.32 17.62
C SER A 424 18.76 -20.66 17.38
N ALA A 425 19.47 -20.81 16.26
CA ALA A 425 20.14 -22.06 15.88
C ALA A 425 21.36 -22.41 16.75
N HIS A 426 21.99 -21.41 17.36
CA HIS A 426 23.25 -21.54 18.10
C HIS A 426 23.08 -21.18 19.59
N GLU A 427 23.96 -21.74 20.42
CA GLU A 427 24.18 -21.27 21.78
C GLU A 427 24.67 -19.82 21.78
N ARG A 428 24.46 -19.10 22.89
CA ARG A 428 24.94 -17.72 23.04
C ARG A 428 26.45 -17.63 22.76
N GLY A 429 26.85 -16.71 21.88
CA GLY A 429 28.24 -16.51 21.48
C GLY A 429 28.38 -15.90 20.09
N ASP A 430 29.60 -15.83 19.58
CA ASP A 430 29.95 -15.10 18.35
C ASP A 430 29.25 -15.62 17.08
N LYS A 431 28.90 -16.91 17.07
CA LYS A 431 28.18 -17.58 15.98
C LYS A 431 26.65 -17.45 16.07
N SER A 432 26.11 -16.93 17.17
CA SER A 432 24.66 -16.76 17.35
C SER A 432 24.15 -15.50 16.67
N LEU A 433 23.03 -15.63 15.94
CA LEU A 433 22.30 -14.50 15.38
C LEU A 433 21.33 -13.87 16.40
N ALA A 434 20.87 -14.65 17.37
CA ALA A 434 20.06 -14.17 18.49
C ALA A 434 20.96 -13.74 19.67
N VAL A 435 20.68 -12.57 20.26
CA VAL A 435 21.36 -12.09 21.48
C VAL A 435 21.19 -13.05 22.65
N PHE A 436 20.01 -13.63 22.79
CA PHE A 436 19.68 -14.58 23.86
C PHE A 436 19.92 -16.05 23.46
N GLY A 437 20.50 -16.29 22.27
CA GLY A 437 20.82 -17.63 21.77
C GLY A 437 19.55 -18.43 21.49
N PRO A 438 19.46 -19.68 21.99
CA PRO A 438 18.35 -20.54 21.62
C PRO A 438 17.06 -20.17 22.36
N GLU A 439 17.11 -19.49 23.51
CA GLU A 439 15.99 -19.39 24.46
C GLU A 439 14.65 -19.02 23.83
N GLU A 440 14.61 -18.02 22.96
CA GLU A 440 13.38 -17.49 22.36
C GLU A 440 12.81 -18.34 21.22
N ASN A 441 13.56 -19.34 20.75
CA ASN A 441 13.20 -20.19 19.62
C ASN A 441 12.73 -19.36 18.41
N GLU A 442 13.45 -18.27 18.12
CA GLU A 442 12.93 -17.18 17.29
C GLU A 442 13.09 -17.46 15.79
N LEU A 443 11.97 -17.36 15.07
CA LEU A 443 11.87 -17.22 13.62
C LEU A 443 11.42 -15.80 13.30
N ILE A 444 12.28 -15.03 12.63
CA ILE A 444 11.95 -13.69 12.14
C ILE A 444 11.40 -13.81 10.72
N LEU A 445 10.16 -13.37 10.51
CA LEU A 445 9.57 -13.28 9.17
C LEU A 445 9.99 -11.97 8.50
N GLY A 446 10.31 -12.05 7.21
CA GLY A 446 10.60 -10.89 6.36
C GLY A 446 9.44 -9.90 6.29
N ARG A 447 9.73 -8.66 5.93
CA ARG A 447 8.78 -7.53 5.96
C ARG A 447 7.64 -7.64 4.94
N GLY A 448 6.61 -6.81 5.12
CA GLY A 448 5.53 -6.68 4.15
C GLY A 448 4.56 -7.86 4.17
N ILE A 449 4.37 -8.46 5.35
CA ILE A 449 3.41 -9.54 5.52
C ILE A 449 2.00 -8.98 5.58
N GLU A 450 1.08 -9.68 4.93
CA GLU A 450 -0.35 -9.51 5.13
C GLU A 450 -0.91 -10.81 5.67
N TYR A 451 -1.73 -10.69 6.71
CA TYR A 451 -2.33 -11.82 7.41
C TYR A 451 -3.75 -11.47 7.82
N GLU A 452 -4.54 -12.48 8.17
CA GLU A 452 -5.87 -12.30 8.74
C GLU A 452 -6.08 -13.32 9.84
N PHE A 453 -7.04 -13.04 10.73
CA PHE A 453 -7.50 -13.99 11.72
C PHE A 453 -8.78 -14.67 11.27
N ASP A 454 -8.87 -15.98 11.44
CA ASP A 454 -10.05 -16.78 11.10
C ASP A 454 -10.73 -17.42 12.32
N ASP A 455 -10.03 -17.51 13.46
CA ASP A 455 -10.60 -17.97 14.72
C ASP A 455 -10.04 -17.21 15.92
N ALA A 456 -10.82 -17.14 16.99
CA ALA A 456 -10.43 -16.50 18.23
C ALA A 456 -11.11 -17.15 19.42
N PHE A 457 -10.34 -17.43 20.47
CA PHE A 457 -10.85 -18.09 21.66
C PHE A 457 -10.00 -17.77 22.89
N VAL A 458 -10.48 -18.21 24.06
CA VAL A 458 -9.73 -18.17 25.32
C VAL A 458 -9.34 -19.60 25.68
N GLU A 459 -8.05 -19.83 25.86
CA GLU A 459 -7.48 -21.14 26.20
C GLU A 459 -6.54 -20.97 27.39
N ASP A 460 -6.76 -21.71 28.48
CA ASP A 460 -5.94 -21.64 29.70
C ASP A 460 -5.81 -20.19 30.26
N GLY A 461 -6.86 -19.38 30.09
CA GLY A 461 -6.87 -17.96 30.50
C GLY A 461 -6.13 -17.01 29.54
N LYS A 462 -5.51 -17.53 28.48
CA LYS A 462 -4.86 -16.76 27.42
C LYS A 462 -5.85 -16.43 26.31
N ARG A 463 -5.79 -15.21 25.80
CA ARG A 463 -6.57 -14.77 24.65
C ARG A 463 -5.79 -15.11 23.38
N VAL A 464 -6.38 -15.92 22.51
CA VAL A 464 -5.72 -16.49 21.33
C VAL A 464 -6.41 -16.00 20.07
N LEU A 465 -5.61 -15.56 19.10
CA LEU A 465 -6.03 -15.27 17.74
C LEU A 465 -5.33 -16.25 16.80
N VAL A 466 -6.11 -17.04 16.05
CA VAL A 466 -5.60 -17.93 15.02
C VAL A 466 -5.75 -17.23 13.68
N GLY A 467 -4.67 -17.25 12.90
CA GLY A 467 -4.64 -16.58 11.63
C GLY A 467 -3.68 -17.21 10.65
N ARG A 468 -3.60 -16.63 9.47
CA ARG A 468 -2.77 -17.12 8.38
C ARG A 468 -2.13 -15.97 7.62
N ILE A 469 -0.90 -16.19 7.17
CA ILE A 469 -0.25 -15.28 6.23
C ILE A 469 -0.91 -15.47 4.86
N LEU A 470 -1.43 -14.36 4.33
CA LEU A 470 -2.06 -14.28 3.02
C LEU A 470 -1.02 -14.05 1.93
N ARG A 471 -0.03 -13.19 2.20
CA ARG A 471 1.09 -12.90 1.30
C ARG A 471 2.25 -12.25 2.05
N GLN A 472 3.43 -12.32 1.45
CA GLN A 472 4.60 -11.57 1.86
C GLN A 472 5.15 -10.92 0.60
N ASN A 473 4.90 -9.62 0.46
CA ASN A 473 5.36 -8.87 -0.70
C ASN A 473 6.69 -8.21 -0.37
N GLY A 474 7.65 -8.27 -1.30
CA GLY A 474 8.88 -7.49 -1.19
C GLY A 474 8.53 -6.00 -1.01
N VAL A 475 9.09 -5.39 0.03
CA VAL A 475 8.97 -3.94 0.22
C VAL A 475 9.69 -3.27 -0.95
N THR A 476 9.02 -2.33 -1.63
CA THR A 476 9.69 -1.48 -2.63
C THR A 476 10.87 -0.80 -1.96
N ARG A 477 12.09 -1.22 -2.33
CA ARG A 477 13.33 -0.57 -1.93
C ARG A 477 13.31 0.82 -2.57
N GLY A 478 13.06 1.83 -1.73
CA GLY A 478 13.07 3.25 -2.13
C GLY A 478 14.48 3.74 -2.39
#